data_AF-A0A1F3JYC4-F1
#
_entry.id   AF-A0A1F3JYC4-F1
#
_cell.length_a   1.000
_cell.length_b   1.000
_cell.length_c   1.000
_cell.angle_alpha   90.00
_cell.angle_beta   90.00
_cell.angle_gamma   90.00
#
_symmetry.space_group_name_H-M   'P 1'
#
loop_
_entity.id
_entity.type
_entity.pdbx_description
1 polymer ?
#
loop_
_entity_poly.entity_id
_entity_poly.type
_entity_poly.pdbx_seq_one_letter_code
_entity_poly.pdbx_strand_id
1 'polypeptide(L)'
;MISYRLLSDYINFLYHSRGKKGFGIHSPFVFQLVTQVVHSSVSSTIFTDIEAQRKLLLKDSTPLDVQDYGAGSQHLKGTNRKVRELAVHSLKPAKQAQLLFRLANHMKSQNILELGTSLGITTCYLAKTGHCSKLVTLEGCPNVAKMAQQTFKKLKLTGVDLVVGEFSQTLPKVLDGFSTLDFVFFDGNHREKPTLEYFEHCLKKKNNQSLFVFDDIHHLPEMKEAWEQIKANPEVTATIDLFHLGLVFFKKELAKQDFRVRF
;
A
#
# COMPACT_ATOMS: atom_id res chain seq x y z
N MET A 1 -7.01 4.72 19.96
CA MET A 1 -6.10 5.27 20.98
C MET A 1 -4.69 5.07 20.43
N ILE A 2 -3.97 6.14 20.09
CA ILE A 2 -2.58 5.99 19.58
C ILE A 2 -1.77 5.37 20.72
N SER A 3 -1.23 4.18 20.52
CA SER A 3 -0.39 3.51 21.53
C SER A 3 0.78 4.44 21.88
N TYR A 4 1.11 4.59 23.16
CA TYR A 4 2.26 5.38 23.63
C TYR A 4 3.56 5.04 22.88
N ARG A 5 3.70 3.77 22.48
CA ARG A 5 4.78 3.29 21.62
C ARG A 5 4.82 4.00 20.27
N LEU A 6 3.70 4.02 19.55
CA LEU A 6 3.62 4.64 18.22
C LEU A 6 3.90 6.16 18.28
N LEU A 7 3.51 6.82 19.37
CA LEU A 7 3.86 8.22 19.60
C LEU A 7 5.36 8.40 19.81
N SER A 8 5.99 7.57 20.64
CA SER A 8 7.44 7.58 20.85
C SER A 8 8.20 7.32 19.55
N ASP A 9 7.75 6.35 18.75
CA ASP A 9 8.30 6.03 17.45
C ASP A 9 8.18 7.19 16.48
N TYR A 10 7.04 7.88 16.48
CA TYR A 10 6.84 9.05 15.65
C TYR A 10 7.76 10.20 16.04
N ILE A 11 7.95 10.44 17.34
CA ILE A 11 8.89 11.46 17.84
C ILE A 11 10.33 11.09 17.43
N ASN A 12 10.73 9.83 17.56
CA ASN A 12 12.03 9.33 17.12
C ASN A 12 12.20 9.52 15.60
N PHE A 13 11.19 9.16 14.81
CA PHE A 13 11.15 9.39 13.38
C PHE A 13 11.32 10.87 13.04
N LEU A 14 10.61 11.77 13.74
CA LEU A 14 10.75 13.21 13.54
C LEU A 14 12.18 13.69 13.83
N TYR A 15 12.83 13.20 14.89
CA TYR A 15 14.20 13.57 15.22
C TYR A 15 15.20 13.16 14.13
N HIS A 16 15.05 11.96 13.56
CA HIS A 16 15.99 11.41 12.58
C HIS A 16 15.64 11.71 11.13
N SER A 17 14.40 12.10 10.84
CA SER A 17 13.97 12.44 9.49
C SER A 17 14.59 13.76 9.04
N ARG A 18 15.28 13.70 7.91
CA ARG A 18 15.81 14.85 7.19
C ARG A 18 14.89 15.17 6.01
N GLY A 19 15.12 16.28 5.32
CA GLY A 19 14.47 16.48 4.02
C GLY A 19 13.04 17.02 4.04
N LYS A 20 12.66 17.91 4.96
CA LYS A 20 11.60 18.89 4.62
C LYS A 20 12.10 19.60 3.35
N LYS A 21 11.46 19.39 2.18
CA LYS A 21 11.92 19.87 0.86
C LYS A 21 13.22 19.23 0.31
N GLY A 22 13.64 18.06 0.79
CA GLY A 22 14.79 17.32 0.22
C GLY A 22 16.19 17.71 0.73
N PHE A 23 16.32 18.63 1.69
CA PHE A 23 17.61 18.96 2.31
C PHE A 23 18.30 17.72 2.92
N GLY A 24 19.57 17.49 2.55
CA GLY A 24 20.40 16.37 3.01
C GLY A 24 20.27 15.09 2.19
N ILE A 25 19.52 15.11 1.09
CA ILE A 25 19.41 14.01 0.14
C ILE A 25 20.40 14.25 -1.01
N HIS A 26 21.43 13.40 -1.12
CA HIS A 26 22.46 13.52 -2.15
C HIS A 26 22.16 12.71 -3.42
N SER A 27 21.22 11.76 -3.35
CA SER A 27 20.75 11.02 -4.53
C SER A 27 19.81 11.90 -5.36
N PRO A 28 20.14 12.25 -6.62
CA PRO A 28 19.27 13.07 -7.47
C PRO A 28 17.90 12.44 -7.70
N PHE A 29 17.86 11.11 -7.82
CA PHE A 29 16.63 10.34 -7.95
C PHE A 29 15.71 10.53 -6.73
N VAL A 30 16.25 10.32 -5.53
CA VAL A 30 15.46 10.42 -4.30
C VAL A 30 15.06 11.87 -4.04
N PHE A 31 15.94 12.83 -4.32
CA PHE A 31 15.62 14.25 -4.20
C PHE A 31 14.45 14.65 -5.12
N GLN A 32 14.49 14.22 -6.38
CA GLN A 32 13.42 14.47 -7.35
C GLN A 32 12.11 13.82 -6.91
N LEU A 33 12.14 12.55 -6.49
CA LEU A 33 10.95 11.84 -6.02
C LEU A 33 10.32 12.55 -4.80
N VAL A 34 11.12 12.94 -3.82
CA VAL A 34 10.62 13.61 -2.61
C VAL A 34 9.97 14.95 -2.96
N THR A 35 10.67 15.77 -3.75
CA THR A 35 10.20 17.13 -4.06
C THR A 35 9.04 17.16 -5.05
N GLN A 36 9.04 16.28 -6.05
CA GLN A 36 8.07 16.28 -7.14
C GLN A 36 6.91 15.30 -6.94
N VAL A 37 7.03 14.33 -6.03
CA VAL A 37 6.00 13.29 -5.83
C VAL A 37 5.50 13.29 -4.39
N VAL A 38 6.40 13.13 -3.41
CA VAL A 38 6.01 13.02 -1.99
C VAL A 38 5.38 14.31 -1.48
N HIS A 39 6.05 15.46 -1.69
CA HIS A 39 5.57 16.78 -1.24
C HIS A 39 4.70 17.52 -2.25
N SER A 40 4.51 16.96 -3.45
CA SER A 40 3.61 17.52 -4.44
C SER A 40 2.14 17.28 -4.08
N SER A 41 1.26 18.06 -4.69
CA SER A 41 -0.18 17.83 -4.69
C SER A 41 -0.67 17.66 -6.12
N VAL A 42 -1.78 16.96 -6.25
CA VAL A 42 -2.53 16.84 -7.50
C VAL A 42 -3.92 17.43 -7.28
N SER A 43 -4.55 17.90 -8.36
CA SER A 43 -5.89 18.49 -8.26
C SER A 43 -6.83 17.50 -7.59
N SER A 44 -7.53 17.94 -6.55
CA SER A 44 -8.50 17.11 -5.83
C SER A 44 -9.68 16.66 -6.71
N THR A 45 -9.93 17.38 -7.81
CA THR A 45 -11.03 17.12 -8.75
C THR A 45 -10.96 15.74 -9.41
N ILE A 46 -9.75 15.18 -9.59
CA ILE A 46 -9.58 13.86 -10.22
C ILE A 46 -10.12 12.71 -9.35
N PHE A 47 -10.31 12.98 -8.05
CA PHE A 47 -10.75 12.01 -7.06
C PHE A 47 -12.15 12.30 -6.50
N THR A 48 -12.88 13.28 -7.04
CA THR A 48 -14.17 13.71 -6.49
C THR A 48 -15.15 12.55 -6.32
N ASP A 49 -15.28 11.69 -7.33
CA ASP A 49 -16.19 10.54 -7.29
C ASP A 49 -15.74 9.49 -6.26
N ILE A 50 -14.43 9.24 -6.18
CA ILE A 50 -13.85 8.29 -5.21
C ILE A 50 -14.09 8.77 -3.78
N GLU A 51 -13.87 10.07 -3.53
CA GLU A 51 -14.07 10.67 -2.20
C GLU A 51 -15.55 10.80 -1.84
N ALA A 52 -16.45 10.94 -2.82
CA ALA A 52 -17.89 10.82 -2.60
C ALA A 52 -18.25 9.39 -2.16
N GLN A 53 -17.73 8.37 -2.84
CA GLN A 53 -17.95 6.97 -2.48
C GLN A 53 -17.34 6.62 -1.11
N ARG A 54 -16.15 7.14 -0.76
CA ARG A 54 -15.58 7.03 0.59
C ARG A 54 -16.54 7.55 1.66
N LYS A 55 -17.14 8.73 1.46
CA LYS A 55 -18.10 9.30 2.41
C LYS A 55 -19.36 8.44 2.58
N LEU A 56 -19.80 7.75 1.52
CA LEU A 56 -20.92 6.81 1.61
C LEU A 56 -20.54 5.58 2.45
N LEU A 57 -19.38 4.98 2.19
CA LEU A 57 -18.89 3.83 2.96
C LEU A 57 -18.73 4.14 4.45
N LEU A 58 -18.24 5.34 4.79
CA LEU A 58 -18.09 5.80 6.18
C LEU A 58 -19.42 5.99 6.93
N LYS A 59 -20.56 6.02 6.22
CA LYS A 59 -21.90 6.11 6.80
C LYS A 59 -22.69 4.81 6.73
N ASP A 60 -22.19 3.83 5.97
CA ASP A 60 -22.88 2.58 5.69
C ASP A 60 -22.91 1.68 6.94
N SER A 61 -24.11 1.44 7.46
CA SER A 61 -24.31 0.62 8.66
C SER A 61 -24.69 -0.83 8.35
N THR A 62 -24.58 -1.25 7.08
CA THR A 62 -24.83 -2.62 6.64
C THR A 62 -23.92 -3.58 7.42
N PRO A 63 -24.48 -4.62 8.06
CA PRO A 63 -23.67 -5.65 8.71
C PRO A 63 -22.96 -6.51 7.67
N LEU A 64 -21.72 -6.84 7.94
CA LEU A 64 -20.86 -7.64 7.09
C LEU A 64 -20.15 -8.69 7.95
N ASP A 65 -20.23 -9.94 7.51
CA ASP A 65 -19.45 -11.00 8.12
C ASP A 65 -18.01 -10.94 7.59
N VAL A 66 -17.07 -10.59 8.47
CA VAL A 66 -15.67 -10.37 8.14
C VAL A 66 -14.81 -11.51 8.64
N GLN A 67 -14.16 -12.20 7.71
CA GLN A 67 -13.12 -13.17 7.97
C GLN A 67 -11.76 -12.45 7.96
N ASP A 68 -11.15 -12.32 9.13
CA ASP A 68 -9.85 -11.65 9.30
C ASP A 68 -8.72 -12.69 9.21
N TYR A 69 -7.76 -12.44 8.33
CA TYR A 69 -6.56 -13.26 8.13
C TYR A 69 -5.28 -12.58 8.63
N GLY A 70 -5.41 -11.36 9.17
CA GLY A 70 -4.30 -10.50 9.56
C GLY A 70 -3.91 -10.55 11.03
N ALA A 71 -3.04 -9.63 11.42
CA ALA A 71 -2.57 -9.43 12.79
C ALA A 71 -3.76 -9.25 13.75
N GLY A 72 -3.79 -10.05 14.82
CA GLY A 72 -4.87 -10.06 15.80
C GLY A 72 -6.00 -11.06 15.53
N SER A 73 -6.01 -11.77 14.40
CA SER A 73 -6.99 -12.83 14.13
C SER A 73 -6.53 -14.17 14.76
N GLN A 74 -7.19 -14.58 15.86
CA GLN A 74 -7.09 -15.96 16.33
C GLN A 74 -8.14 -16.82 15.64
N HIS A 75 -8.03 -17.11 14.33
CA HIS A 75 -8.86 -18.09 13.60
C HIS A 75 -10.36 -18.15 13.99
N LEU A 76 -10.97 -17.03 14.38
CA LEU A 76 -12.33 -16.99 14.91
C LEU A 76 -13.27 -16.72 13.75
N LYS A 77 -14.25 -17.61 13.60
CA LYS A 77 -15.36 -17.49 12.64
C LYS A 77 -15.96 -16.09 12.74
N GLY A 78 -15.85 -15.34 11.65
CA GLY A 78 -16.71 -14.22 11.29
C GLY A 78 -17.03 -13.21 12.40
N THR A 79 -16.30 -12.09 12.45
CA THR A 79 -16.78 -10.96 13.26
C THR A 79 -17.80 -10.18 12.46
N ASN A 80 -19.03 -10.09 12.96
CA ASN A 80 -20.07 -9.25 12.36
C ASN A 80 -19.69 -7.77 12.62
N ARG A 81 -19.22 -7.09 11.57
CA ARG A 81 -18.80 -5.68 11.61
C ARG A 81 -19.67 -4.86 10.68
N LYS A 82 -19.91 -3.60 11.01
CA LYS A 82 -20.59 -2.70 10.05
C LYS A 82 -19.60 -2.21 9.00
N VAL A 83 -20.07 -1.98 7.76
CA VAL A 83 -19.24 -1.43 6.67
C VAL A 83 -18.50 -0.15 7.11
N ARG A 84 -19.17 0.77 7.82
CA ARG A 84 -18.55 1.99 8.36
C ARG A 84 -17.39 1.72 9.32
N GLU A 85 -17.47 0.66 10.13
CA GLU A 85 -16.41 0.33 11.10
C GLU A 85 -15.19 -0.18 10.34
N LEU A 86 -15.42 -1.05 9.35
CA LEU A 86 -14.36 -1.45 8.43
C LEU A 86 -13.79 -0.24 7.68
N ALA A 87 -14.65 0.67 7.21
CA ALA A 87 -14.24 1.85 6.46
C ALA A 87 -13.35 2.81 7.29
N VAL A 88 -13.70 3.04 8.55
CA VAL A 88 -12.91 3.89 9.46
C VAL A 88 -11.52 3.32 9.70
N HIS A 89 -11.39 2.00 9.79
CA HIS A 89 -10.13 1.35 10.17
C HIS A 89 -9.25 0.95 9.00
N SER A 90 -9.82 0.60 7.85
CA SER A 90 -9.07 0.03 6.72
C SER A 90 -8.85 1.01 5.56
N LEU A 91 -9.70 2.03 5.40
CA LEU A 91 -9.54 2.93 4.27
C LEU A 91 -8.32 3.83 4.50
N LYS A 92 -7.32 3.72 3.63
CA LYS A 92 -6.17 4.62 3.65
C LYS A 92 -6.63 6.08 3.62
N PRO A 93 -6.08 6.95 4.49
CA PRO A 93 -6.36 8.38 4.45
C PRO A 93 -6.18 8.97 3.05
N ALA A 94 -7.04 9.90 2.66
CA ALA A 94 -7.02 10.46 1.29
C ALA A 94 -5.63 10.99 0.89
N LYS A 95 -4.89 11.62 1.82
CA LYS A 95 -3.52 12.10 1.58
C LYS A 95 -2.56 10.96 1.17
N GLN A 96 -2.66 9.80 1.81
CA GLN A 96 -1.83 8.63 1.51
C GLN A 96 -2.29 7.93 0.22
N ALA A 97 -3.60 7.77 0.00
CA ALA A 97 -4.12 7.20 -1.24
C ALA A 97 -3.73 8.05 -2.47
N GLN A 98 -3.75 9.38 -2.33
CA GLN A 98 -3.24 10.31 -3.35
C GLN A 98 -1.73 10.14 -3.57
N LEU A 99 -0.94 9.89 -2.52
CA LEU A 99 0.49 9.62 -2.67
C LEU A 99 0.73 8.33 -3.44
N LEU A 100 -0.01 7.25 -3.16
CA LEU A 100 0.09 5.99 -3.90
C LEU A 100 -0.21 6.19 -5.40
N PHE A 101 -1.27 6.94 -5.72
CA PHE A 101 -1.53 7.37 -7.10
C PHE A 101 -0.34 8.14 -7.70
N ARG A 102 0.17 9.16 -6.99
CA ARG A 102 1.28 9.99 -7.51
C ARG A 102 2.54 9.17 -7.75
N LEU A 103 2.86 8.23 -6.85
CA LEU A 103 3.99 7.31 -6.99
C LEU A 103 3.79 6.42 -8.22
N ALA A 104 2.68 5.69 -8.31
CA ALA A 104 2.41 4.79 -9.42
C ALA A 104 2.39 5.53 -10.78
N ASN A 105 1.82 6.74 -10.81
CA ASN A 105 1.77 7.62 -11.99
C ASN A 105 3.16 8.13 -12.38
N HIS A 106 3.97 8.59 -11.42
CA HIS A 106 5.32 9.07 -11.67
C HIS A 106 6.24 7.96 -12.20
N MET A 107 6.11 6.75 -11.65
CA MET A 107 6.84 5.57 -12.10
C MET A 107 6.33 5.04 -13.46
N LYS A 108 5.22 5.58 -14.00
CA LYS A 108 4.54 5.10 -15.21
C LYS A 108 4.23 3.60 -15.13
N SER A 109 3.76 3.17 -13.97
CA SER A 109 3.54 1.77 -13.65
C SER A 109 2.46 1.17 -14.54
N GLN A 110 2.77 0.09 -15.25
CA GLN A 110 1.84 -0.61 -16.13
C GLN A 110 1.27 -1.85 -15.45
N ASN A 111 2.13 -2.59 -14.75
CA ASN A 111 1.79 -3.80 -14.01
C ASN A 111 1.74 -3.49 -12.51
N ILE A 112 0.52 -3.33 -11.98
CA ILE A 112 0.26 -2.96 -10.58
C ILE A 112 -0.37 -4.14 -9.84
N LEU A 113 0.20 -4.47 -8.67
CA LEU A 113 -0.35 -5.44 -7.73
C LEU A 113 -0.69 -4.76 -6.40
N GLU A 114 -1.86 -5.04 -5.85
CA GLU A 114 -2.28 -4.59 -4.53
C GLU A 114 -2.63 -5.81 -3.67
N LEU A 115 -2.05 -5.88 -2.46
CA LEU A 115 -2.35 -6.90 -1.46
C LEU A 115 -3.12 -6.23 -0.32
N GLY A 116 -4.44 -6.45 -0.27
CA GLY A 116 -5.34 -5.77 0.66
C GLY A 116 -6.28 -4.80 -0.06
N THR A 117 -7.28 -5.31 -0.78
CA THR A 117 -8.28 -4.46 -1.46
C THR A 117 -9.15 -3.68 -0.47
N SER A 118 -9.54 -4.31 0.64
CA SER A 118 -10.58 -3.83 1.55
C SER A 118 -11.85 -3.42 0.77
N LEU A 119 -12.38 -2.21 0.97
CA LEU A 119 -13.58 -1.69 0.31
C LEU A 119 -13.28 -1.07 -1.08
N GLY A 120 -12.06 -1.23 -1.61
CA GLY A 120 -11.67 -0.89 -2.97
C GLY A 120 -11.28 0.57 -3.22
N ILE A 121 -11.24 1.42 -2.20
CA ILE A 121 -10.93 2.85 -2.41
C ILE A 121 -9.51 3.06 -2.92
N THR A 122 -8.49 2.42 -2.33
CA THR A 122 -7.09 2.57 -2.77
C THR A 122 -6.89 2.04 -4.19
N THR A 123 -7.52 0.91 -4.53
CA THR A 123 -7.56 0.39 -5.91
C THR A 123 -8.10 1.42 -6.89
N CYS A 124 -9.18 2.15 -6.54
CA CYS A 124 -9.72 3.20 -7.38
C CYS A 124 -8.74 4.36 -7.61
N TYR A 125 -7.91 4.69 -6.62
CA TYR A 125 -6.83 5.67 -6.79
C TYR A 125 -5.75 5.16 -7.75
N LEU A 126 -5.29 3.93 -7.57
CA LEU A 126 -4.27 3.31 -8.42
C LEU A 126 -4.75 3.17 -9.89
N ALA A 127 -6.02 2.89 -10.10
CA ALA A 127 -6.59 2.78 -11.44
C ALA A 127 -6.65 4.12 -12.20
N LYS A 128 -6.44 5.27 -11.54
CA LYS A 128 -6.46 6.59 -12.18
C LYS A 128 -5.17 6.97 -12.90
N THR A 129 -4.09 6.18 -12.78
CA THR A 129 -2.76 6.51 -13.37
C THR A 129 -2.74 6.62 -14.89
N GLY A 130 -3.80 6.18 -15.59
CA GLY A 130 -3.99 6.37 -17.02
C GLY A 130 -3.06 5.57 -17.94
N HIS A 131 -2.05 4.91 -17.38
CA HIS A 131 -1.06 4.09 -18.09
C HIS A 131 -1.05 2.62 -17.63
N CYS A 132 -1.88 2.27 -16.65
CA CYS A 132 -1.97 0.93 -16.12
C CYS A 132 -2.57 -0.02 -17.17
N SER A 133 -1.80 -1.03 -17.58
CA SER A 133 -2.28 -2.09 -18.48
C SER A 133 -2.91 -3.24 -17.69
N LYS A 134 -2.43 -3.47 -16.46
CA LYS A 134 -2.90 -4.54 -15.60
C LYS A 134 -2.84 -4.12 -14.13
N LEU A 135 -4.00 -4.03 -13.49
CA LEU A 135 -4.14 -3.82 -12.05
C LEU A 135 -4.83 -5.04 -11.43
N VAL A 136 -4.10 -5.79 -10.62
CA VAL A 136 -4.66 -6.92 -9.86
C VAL A 136 -4.67 -6.53 -8.38
N THR A 137 -5.78 -6.77 -7.70
CA THR A 137 -5.92 -6.53 -6.25
C THR A 137 -6.42 -7.80 -5.56
N LEU A 138 -5.87 -8.11 -4.38
CA LEU A 138 -6.19 -9.31 -3.63
C LEU A 138 -6.94 -8.96 -2.34
N GLU A 139 -8.04 -9.68 -2.09
CA GLU A 139 -8.81 -9.57 -0.85
C GLU A 139 -9.08 -10.95 -0.25
N GLY A 140 -8.73 -11.12 1.03
CA GLY A 140 -8.90 -12.38 1.73
C GLY A 140 -10.37 -12.70 1.99
N CYS A 141 -11.17 -11.71 2.38
CA CYS A 141 -12.56 -11.91 2.79
C CYS A 141 -13.54 -11.78 1.61
N PRO A 142 -14.29 -12.84 1.24
CA PRO A 142 -15.23 -12.77 0.11
C PRO A 142 -16.31 -11.70 0.25
N ASN A 143 -16.79 -11.46 1.47
CA ASN A 143 -17.82 -10.46 1.72
C ASN A 143 -17.29 -9.03 1.58
N VAL A 144 -16.04 -8.78 2.00
CA VAL A 144 -15.36 -7.49 1.79
C VAL A 144 -15.05 -7.29 0.32
N ALA A 145 -14.56 -8.32 -0.37
CA ALA A 145 -14.33 -8.31 -1.81
C ALA A 145 -15.59 -7.95 -2.60
N LYS A 146 -16.75 -8.48 -2.20
CA LYS A 146 -18.05 -8.13 -2.79
C LYS A 146 -18.37 -6.65 -2.63
N MET A 147 -18.03 -6.03 -1.49
CA MET A 147 -18.18 -4.59 -1.29
C MET A 147 -17.23 -3.78 -2.18
N ALA A 148 -15.97 -4.23 -2.36
CA ALA A 148 -15.05 -3.62 -3.31
C ALA A 148 -15.57 -3.68 -4.75
N GLN A 149 -16.10 -4.82 -5.19
CA GLN A 149 -16.73 -4.95 -6.51
C GLN A 149 -17.90 -3.97 -6.71
N GLN A 150 -18.71 -3.76 -5.67
CA GLN A 150 -19.78 -2.76 -5.72
C GLN A 150 -19.22 -1.34 -5.83
N THR A 151 -18.15 -1.02 -5.10
CA THR A 151 -17.43 0.25 -5.25
C THR A 151 -16.92 0.43 -6.69
N PHE A 152 -16.28 -0.58 -7.27
CA PHE A 152 -15.79 -0.56 -8.66
C PHE A 152 -16.93 -0.33 -9.64
N LYS A 153 -18.05 -1.06 -9.49
CA LYS A 153 -19.23 -0.91 -10.34
C LYS A 153 -19.83 0.50 -10.25
N LYS A 154 -19.97 1.06 -9.04
CA LYS A 154 -20.50 2.42 -8.83
C LYS A 154 -19.63 3.49 -9.50
N LEU A 155 -18.31 3.32 -9.41
CA LEU A 155 -17.33 4.23 -9.98
C LEU A 155 -17.01 3.92 -11.45
N LYS A 156 -17.71 2.95 -12.06
CA LYS A 156 -17.50 2.49 -13.44
C LYS A 156 -16.03 2.14 -13.71
N LEU A 157 -15.37 1.56 -12.72
CA LEU A 157 -13.98 1.15 -12.81
C LEU A 157 -13.85 -0.08 -13.70
N THR A 158 -12.94 -0.01 -14.67
CA THR A 158 -12.63 -1.07 -15.62
C THR A 158 -11.13 -1.36 -15.59
N GLY A 159 -10.72 -2.56 -16.01
CA GLY A 159 -9.30 -2.94 -16.05
C GLY A 159 -8.71 -3.27 -14.68
N VAL A 160 -9.54 -3.72 -13.74
CA VAL A 160 -9.14 -4.16 -12.41
C VAL A 160 -9.59 -5.60 -12.20
N ASP A 161 -8.63 -6.48 -11.92
CA ASP A 161 -8.87 -7.87 -11.57
C ASP A 161 -8.86 -8.02 -10.05
N LEU A 162 -10.02 -8.28 -9.46
CA LEU A 162 -10.13 -8.61 -8.03
C LEU A 162 -10.05 -10.12 -7.83
N VAL A 163 -9.04 -10.56 -7.08
CA VAL A 163 -8.83 -11.97 -6.73
C VAL A 163 -9.19 -12.18 -5.26
N VAL A 164 -10.09 -13.13 -5.03
CA VAL A 164 -10.62 -13.42 -3.68
C VAL A 164 -9.97 -14.65 -3.10
N GLY A 165 -9.47 -14.55 -1.88
CA GLY A 165 -8.91 -15.64 -1.10
C GLY A 165 -7.62 -15.27 -0.39
N GLU A 166 -7.19 -16.15 0.52
CA GLU A 166 -5.97 -15.95 1.31
C GLU A 166 -4.73 -15.76 0.41
N PHE A 167 -3.93 -14.74 0.70
CA PHE A 167 -2.81 -14.34 -0.17
C PHE A 167 -1.76 -15.43 -0.32
N SER A 168 -1.53 -16.25 0.72
CA SER A 168 -0.62 -17.41 0.65
C SER A 168 -0.99 -18.40 -0.47
N GLN A 169 -2.28 -18.48 -0.82
CA GLN A 169 -2.81 -19.38 -1.84
C GLN A 169 -3.03 -18.68 -3.19
N THR A 170 -3.41 -17.41 -3.18
CA THR A 170 -3.77 -16.65 -4.38
C THR A 170 -2.58 -15.93 -5.01
N LEU A 171 -1.65 -15.41 -4.21
CA LEU A 171 -0.51 -14.62 -4.69
C LEU A 171 0.37 -15.39 -5.70
N PRO A 172 0.80 -16.65 -5.45
CA PRO A 172 1.64 -17.37 -6.43
C PRO A 172 0.98 -17.47 -7.81
N LYS A 173 -0.32 -17.80 -7.86
CA LYS A 173 -1.08 -17.92 -9.10
C LYS A 173 -1.26 -16.58 -9.81
N VAL A 174 -1.44 -15.51 -9.05
CA VAL A 174 -1.53 -14.15 -9.60
C VAL A 174 -0.19 -13.74 -10.23
N LEU A 175 0.94 -14.07 -9.58
CA LEU A 175 2.28 -13.75 -10.06
C LEU A 175 2.64 -14.49 -11.35
N ASP A 176 2.08 -15.67 -11.62
CA ASP A 176 2.25 -16.36 -12.90
C ASP A 176 1.72 -15.53 -14.07
N GLY A 177 0.69 -14.70 -13.82
CA GLY A 177 0.13 -13.77 -14.78
C GLY A 177 0.93 -12.47 -14.98
N PHE A 178 2.05 -12.28 -14.27
CA PHE A 178 2.92 -11.12 -14.42
C PHE A 178 4.27 -11.54 -15.00
N SER A 179 4.71 -10.87 -16.06
CA SER A 179 6.10 -10.93 -16.52
C SER A 179 6.99 -10.11 -15.58
N THR A 180 6.56 -8.89 -15.26
CA THR A 180 7.19 -8.00 -14.28
C THR A 180 6.14 -7.30 -13.42
N LEU A 181 6.54 -6.86 -12.24
CA LEU A 181 5.77 -5.97 -11.36
C LEU A 181 6.41 -4.59 -11.34
N ASP A 182 5.70 -3.56 -11.76
CA ASP A 182 6.22 -2.18 -11.73
C ASP A 182 5.90 -1.51 -10.40
N PHE A 183 4.74 -1.83 -9.83
CA PHE A 183 4.29 -1.28 -8.56
C PHE A 183 3.59 -2.36 -7.73
N VAL A 184 3.97 -2.48 -6.46
CA VAL A 184 3.29 -3.39 -5.52
C VAL A 184 2.95 -2.63 -4.25
N PHE A 185 1.68 -2.68 -3.84
CA PHE A 185 1.24 -2.14 -2.56
C PHE A 185 0.92 -3.27 -1.58
N PHE A 186 1.64 -3.33 -0.46
CA PHE A 186 1.49 -4.31 0.61
C PHE A 186 0.71 -3.67 1.77
N ASP A 187 -0.61 -3.88 1.80
CA ASP A 187 -1.57 -3.32 2.78
C ASP A 187 -2.47 -4.43 3.36
N GLY A 188 -1.87 -5.57 3.66
CA GLY A 188 -2.61 -6.70 4.20
C GLY A 188 -1.78 -7.63 5.04
N ASN A 189 -2.48 -8.38 5.90
CA ASN A 189 -1.95 -9.26 6.94
C ASN A 189 -1.21 -8.52 8.09
N HIS A 190 -0.24 -7.65 7.80
CA HIS A 190 0.56 -6.88 8.78
C HIS A 190 1.23 -7.74 9.88
N ARG A 191 1.56 -9.00 9.55
CA ARG A 191 2.39 -9.89 10.36
C ARG A 191 3.74 -10.04 9.69
N GLU A 192 4.79 -10.24 10.49
CA GLU A 192 6.17 -10.24 10.00
C GLU A 192 6.36 -11.30 8.91
N LYS A 193 6.11 -12.56 9.28
CA LYS A 193 6.37 -13.71 8.42
C LYS A 193 5.59 -13.67 7.09
N PRO A 194 4.26 -13.47 7.06
CA PRO A 194 3.54 -13.35 5.79
C PRO A 194 4.00 -12.17 4.95
N THR A 195 4.32 -11.02 5.55
CA THR A 195 4.81 -9.84 4.81
C THR A 195 6.12 -10.16 4.09
N LEU A 196 7.06 -10.81 4.77
CA LEU A 196 8.34 -11.23 4.18
C LEU A 196 8.14 -12.30 3.10
N GLU A 197 7.26 -13.27 3.31
CA GLU A 197 6.92 -14.28 2.30
C GLU A 197 6.33 -13.65 1.03
N TYR A 198 5.41 -12.70 1.17
CA TYR A 198 4.82 -11.98 0.03
C TYR A 198 5.86 -11.12 -0.67
N PHE A 199 6.74 -10.45 0.09
CA PHE A 199 7.86 -9.68 -0.45
C PHE A 199 8.76 -10.56 -1.33
N GLU A 200 9.21 -11.71 -0.83
CA GLU A 200 10.07 -12.65 -1.57
C GLU A 200 9.39 -13.22 -2.81
N HIS A 201 8.09 -13.48 -2.76
CA HIS A 201 7.31 -13.87 -3.94
C HIS A 201 7.29 -12.76 -5.01
N CYS A 202 6.99 -11.52 -4.61
CA CYS A 202 6.98 -10.37 -5.51
C CYS A 202 8.39 -10.03 -6.05
N LEU A 203 9.44 -10.24 -5.25
CA LEU A 203 10.83 -9.97 -5.60
C LEU A 203 11.26 -10.74 -6.86
N LYS A 204 10.74 -11.96 -7.06
CA LYS A 204 10.99 -12.78 -8.27
C LYS A 204 10.46 -12.16 -9.57
N LYS A 205 9.57 -11.17 -9.48
CA LYS A 205 8.95 -10.48 -10.61
C LYS A 205 9.36 -9.01 -10.71
N LYS A 206 10.27 -8.52 -9.87
CA LYS A 206 10.72 -7.13 -9.96
C LYS A 206 11.50 -6.87 -11.25
N ASN A 207 11.63 -5.60 -11.59
CA ASN A 207 12.51 -5.04 -12.58
C ASN A 207 13.29 -3.84 -11.98
N ASN A 208 14.16 -3.21 -12.78
CA ASN A 208 15.02 -2.11 -12.32
C ASN A 208 14.23 -0.85 -11.88
N GLN A 209 12.99 -0.70 -12.31
CA GLN A 209 12.11 0.43 -12.03
C GLN A 209 10.99 0.09 -11.04
N SER A 210 10.94 -1.15 -10.54
CA SER A 210 9.90 -1.55 -9.59
C SER A 210 9.92 -0.70 -8.32
N LEU A 211 8.73 -0.34 -7.86
CA LEU A 211 8.50 0.31 -6.58
C LEU A 211 7.58 -0.57 -5.73
N PHE A 212 8.11 -1.07 -4.63
CA PHE A 212 7.31 -1.77 -3.62
C PHE A 212 7.00 -0.81 -2.48
N VAL A 213 5.74 -0.74 -2.09
CA VAL A 213 5.24 0.17 -1.05
C VAL A 213 4.59 -0.66 0.06
N PHE A 214 5.11 -0.52 1.27
CA PHE A 214 4.63 -1.22 2.46
C PHE A 214 3.84 -0.28 3.34
N ASP A 215 2.65 -0.69 3.75
CA ASP A 215 1.84 0.03 4.71
C ASP A 215 2.20 -0.33 6.16
N ASP A 216 2.03 0.64 7.06
CA ASP A 216 2.10 0.46 8.50
C ASP A 216 3.43 -0.14 9.02
N ILE A 217 4.55 0.23 8.39
CA ILE A 217 5.91 -0.23 8.71
C ILE A 217 6.37 0.03 10.16
N HIS A 218 5.71 0.94 10.89
CA HIS A 218 5.98 1.22 12.31
C HIS A 218 4.82 0.84 13.24
N HIS A 219 3.68 0.36 12.71
CA HIS A 219 2.44 0.21 13.47
C HIS A 219 2.52 -0.89 14.54
N LEU A 220 3.13 -2.02 14.17
CA LEU A 220 3.35 -3.18 15.04
C LEU A 220 4.84 -3.46 15.16
N PRO A 221 5.32 -4.04 16.29
CA PRO A 221 6.67 -4.61 16.37
C PRO A 221 6.99 -5.44 15.13
N GLU A 222 6.14 -6.44 14.83
CA GLU A 222 6.33 -7.37 13.71
C GLU A 222 6.58 -6.66 12.37
N MET A 223 5.92 -5.52 12.14
CA MET A 223 6.11 -4.74 10.92
C MET A 223 7.43 -3.97 10.88
N LYS A 224 7.96 -3.56 12.04
CA LYS A 224 9.31 -3.00 12.13
C LYS A 224 10.36 -4.06 11.89
N GLU A 225 10.18 -5.24 12.47
CA GLU A 225 11.09 -6.36 12.25
C GLU A 225 11.09 -6.77 10.76
N ALA A 226 9.92 -6.82 10.11
CA ALA A 226 9.82 -7.01 8.67
C ALA A 226 10.50 -5.89 7.89
N TRP A 227 10.30 -4.62 8.28
CA TRP A 227 10.90 -3.47 7.60
C TRP A 227 12.44 -3.48 7.66
N GLU A 228 13.03 -3.82 8.81
CA GLU A 228 14.48 -3.96 8.93
C GLU A 228 15.03 -5.08 8.04
N GLN A 229 14.32 -6.21 7.95
CA GLN A 229 14.72 -7.32 7.07
C GLN A 229 14.59 -6.97 5.59
N ILE A 230 13.53 -6.26 5.19
CA ILE A 230 13.34 -5.80 3.81
C ILE A 230 14.48 -4.85 3.41
N LYS A 231 14.85 -3.89 4.26
CA LYS A 231 16.02 -3.00 4.01
C LYS A 231 17.32 -3.79 3.90
N ALA A 232 17.50 -4.80 4.75
CA ALA A 232 18.70 -5.62 4.76
C ALA A 232 18.85 -6.49 3.50
N ASN A 233 17.76 -6.85 2.82
CA ASN A 233 17.78 -7.69 1.62
C ASN A 233 18.78 -7.15 0.56
N PRO A 234 19.66 -8.01 -0.01
CA PRO A 234 20.72 -7.58 -0.92
C PRO A 234 20.22 -7.04 -2.25
N GLU A 235 18.99 -7.38 -2.66
CA GLU A 235 18.41 -6.86 -3.89
C GLU A 235 17.82 -5.44 -3.73
N VAL A 236 17.59 -5.00 -2.49
CA VAL A 236 17.10 -3.65 -2.19
C VAL A 236 18.23 -2.64 -2.27
N THR A 237 18.07 -1.65 -3.15
CA THR A 237 19.06 -0.59 -3.42
C THR A 237 18.76 0.70 -2.69
N ALA A 238 17.50 1.02 -2.43
CA ALA A 238 17.19 2.18 -1.62
C ALA A 238 15.83 2.02 -0.94
N THR A 239 15.70 2.60 0.25
CA THR A 239 14.40 2.70 0.91
C THR A 239 14.09 4.12 1.36
N ILE A 240 12.80 4.46 1.39
CA ILE A 240 12.32 5.72 1.97
C ILE A 240 11.24 5.41 2.99
N ASP A 241 11.55 5.66 4.25
CA ASP A 241 10.63 5.60 5.37
C ASP A 241 9.86 6.92 5.47
N LEU A 242 8.55 6.86 5.23
CA LEU A 242 7.58 7.96 5.38
C LEU A 242 6.74 7.81 6.66
N PHE A 243 7.22 7.04 7.63
CA PHE A 243 6.57 6.61 8.86
C PHE A 243 5.36 5.68 8.66
N HIS A 244 4.36 6.11 7.91
CA HIS A 244 3.18 5.27 7.61
C HIS A 244 3.41 4.35 6.42
N LEU A 245 4.31 4.72 5.51
CA LEU A 245 4.61 3.98 4.30
C LEU A 245 6.13 3.78 4.19
N GLY A 246 6.55 2.59 3.79
CA GLY A 246 7.91 2.28 3.38
C GLY A 246 8.00 2.12 1.87
N LEU A 247 8.83 2.91 1.20
CA LEU A 247 9.11 2.79 -0.23
C LEU A 247 10.39 1.97 -0.42
N VAL A 248 10.37 1.00 -1.33
CA VAL A 248 11.50 0.10 -1.60
C VAL A 248 11.80 0.10 -3.09
N PHE A 249 13.06 0.35 -3.43
CA PHE A 249 13.57 0.47 -4.79
C PHE A 249 14.66 -0.59 -5.07
N PHE A 250 14.78 -0.97 -6.34
CA PHE A 250 15.69 -2.02 -6.84
C PHE A 250 16.57 -1.54 -7.99
N LYS A 251 16.76 -0.22 -8.07
CA LYS A 251 17.40 0.47 -9.18
C LYS A 251 18.91 0.32 -9.07
N LYS A 252 19.51 -0.46 -9.97
CA LYS A 252 20.94 -0.84 -9.97
C LYS A 252 21.90 0.35 -10.00
N GLU A 253 21.45 1.50 -10.49
CA GLU A 253 22.26 2.71 -10.54
C GLU A 253 22.27 3.49 -9.21
N LEU A 254 21.49 3.07 -8.21
CA LEU A 254 21.50 3.65 -6.87
C LEU A 254 22.45 2.88 -5.95
N ALA A 255 23.26 3.62 -5.19
CA ALA A 255 23.98 3.05 -4.07
C ALA A 255 23.01 2.62 -2.96
N LYS A 256 23.33 1.52 -2.26
CA LYS A 256 22.53 1.03 -1.13
C LYS A 256 22.39 2.11 -0.05
N GLN A 257 21.20 2.67 0.11
CA GLN A 257 20.96 3.75 1.07
C GLN A 257 19.50 3.82 1.55
N ASP A 258 19.34 4.03 2.86
CA ASP A 258 18.03 4.23 3.49
C ASP A 258 17.80 5.70 3.84
N PHE A 259 16.59 6.19 3.57
CA PHE A 259 16.18 7.57 3.81
C PHE A 259 14.98 7.61 4.76
N ARG A 260 14.92 8.64 5.62
CA ARG A 260 13.74 8.97 6.44
C ARG A 260 13.23 10.34 6.03
N VAL A 261 12.01 10.42 5.51
CA VAL A 261 11.44 11.65 4.90
C VAL A 261 10.08 11.96 5.51
N ARG A 262 9.91 13.18 6.01
CA ARG A 262 8.64 13.63 6.59
C ARG A 262 7.57 13.79 5.52
N PHE A 263 6.41 13.16 5.70
CA PHE A 263 5.26 13.23 4.78
C PHE A 263 4.04 13.95 5.37
#